data_AF-A0A2W0FXX3-F1
#
_entry.id   AF-A0A2W0FXX3-F1
#
_cell.length_a   1.000
_cell.length_b   1.000
_cell.length_c   1.000
_cell.angle_alpha   90.00
_cell.angle_beta   90.00
_cell.angle_gamma   90.00
#
_symmetry.space_group_name_H-M   'P 1'
#
loop_
_entity.id
_entity.type
_entity.pdbx_description
1 polymer ?
#
loop_
_entity_poly.entity_id
_entity_poly.type
_entity_poly.pdbx_seq_one_letter_code
_entity_poly.pdbx_strand_id
1 'polypeptide(L)'
;MTNNYILVGAERQAELEAAKAAFFMSGNKVQVLESFRFQPRRPRKDLGGQHGKRATRPQPKRTYEDHFAQHKAYVDTIRELAKTMTIDQAMAETGKSESAMRRAAHEGGFMFKSKIVDREHDLKLIERLTALRDDGLSRIAACRKVGISDSLLHRLELTYEFSFPKRWEKRA
;
A
#
# COMPACT_ATOMS: atom_id res chain seq x y z
N MET A 1 -52.92 5.38 -33.63
CA MET A 1 -51.54 5.29 -33.10
C MET A 1 -50.85 6.61 -33.44
N THR A 2 -51.09 7.65 -32.65
CA THR A 2 -50.65 9.03 -32.92
C THR A 2 -49.24 9.25 -32.38
N ASN A 3 -48.40 9.86 -33.22
CA ASN A 3 -46.95 10.01 -33.04
C ASN A 3 -46.58 11.04 -31.96
N ASN A 4 -46.67 10.66 -30.68
CA ASN A 4 -46.27 11.50 -29.53
C ASN A 4 -44.81 11.97 -29.56
N TYR A 5 -43.92 11.29 -30.30
CA TYR A 5 -42.50 11.66 -30.40
C TYR A 5 -42.22 12.95 -31.19
N ILE A 6 -43.11 13.33 -32.13
CA ILE A 6 -42.92 14.51 -32.97
C ILE A 6 -43.24 15.79 -32.18
N LEU A 7 -44.27 15.74 -31.32
CA LEU A 7 -44.68 16.86 -30.46
C LEU A 7 -43.61 17.16 -29.39
N VAL A 8 -43.06 16.13 -28.75
CA VAL A 8 -41.97 16.29 -27.76
C VAL A 8 -40.70 16.88 -28.38
N GLY A 9 -40.41 16.55 -29.64
CA GLY A 9 -39.31 17.17 -30.38
C GLY A 9 -39.55 18.64 -30.67
N ALA A 10 -40.78 19.01 -31.03
CA ALA A 10 -41.16 20.39 -31.34
C ALA A 10 -41.15 21.29 -30.09
N GLU A 11 -41.69 20.80 -28.96
CA GLU A 11 -41.66 21.52 -27.68
C GLU A 11 -40.23 21.76 -27.21
N ARG A 12 -39.39 20.71 -27.24
CA ARG A 12 -37.98 20.81 -26.88
C ARG A 12 -37.21 21.78 -27.79
N GLN A 13 -37.55 21.82 -29.07
CA GLN A 13 -36.93 22.76 -30.01
C GLN A 13 -37.32 24.20 -29.71
N ALA A 14 -38.60 24.46 -29.40
CA ALA A 14 -39.10 25.78 -29.02
C ALA A 14 -38.44 26.29 -27.73
N GLU A 15 -38.29 25.42 -26.72
CA GLU A 15 -37.58 25.75 -25.48
C GLU A 15 -36.10 26.11 -25.73
N LEU A 16 -35.41 25.36 -26.60
CA LEU A 16 -34.01 25.65 -26.95
C LEU A 16 -33.87 26.97 -27.71
N GLU A 17 -34.83 27.31 -28.57
CA GLU A 17 -34.84 28.58 -29.31
C GLU A 17 -35.11 29.77 -28.39
N ALA A 18 -36.05 29.64 -27.45
CA ALA A 18 -36.30 30.64 -26.42
C ALA A 18 -35.06 30.87 -25.53
N ALA A 19 -34.39 29.78 -25.10
CA ALA A 19 -33.17 29.87 -24.30
C ALA A 19 -32.00 30.53 -25.07
N LYS A 20 -31.84 30.22 -26.36
CA LYS A 20 -30.86 30.88 -27.23
C LYS A 20 -31.16 32.37 -27.38
N ALA A 21 -32.43 32.74 -27.63
CA ALA A 21 -32.84 34.13 -27.76
C ALA A 21 -32.56 34.93 -26.47
N ALA A 22 -32.91 34.39 -25.30
CA ALA A 22 -32.61 35.01 -24.01
C ALA A 22 -31.10 35.20 -23.79
N PHE A 23 -30.28 34.20 -24.17
CA PHE A 23 -28.83 34.29 -24.11
C PHE A 23 -28.28 35.44 -24.96
N PHE A 24 -28.74 35.58 -26.21
CA PHE A 24 -28.31 36.69 -27.07
C PHE A 24 -28.84 38.06 -26.61
N MET A 25 -30.07 38.13 -26.07
CA MET A 25 -30.64 39.36 -25.52
C MET A 25 -29.87 39.88 -24.30
N SER A 26 -29.27 38.99 -23.51
CA SER A 26 -28.41 39.36 -22.37
C SER A 26 -27.05 39.96 -22.78
N GLY A 27 -26.78 40.12 -24.08
CA GLY A 27 -25.54 40.71 -24.61
C GLY A 27 -24.39 39.70 -24.77
N ASN A 28 -24.63 38.43 -24.47
CA ASN A 28 -23.63 37.38 -24.57
C ASN A 28 -23.40 36.95 -26.04
N LYS A 29 -22.13 36.69 -26.39
CA LYS A 29 -21.71 36.26 -27.73
C LYS A 29 -21.14 34.85 -27.66
N VAL A 30 -21.55 33.99 -28.59
CA VAL A 30 -20.94 32.67 -28.73
C VAL A 30 -19.53 32.83 -29.31
N GLN A 31 -18.52 32.40 -28.57
CA GLN A 31 -17.15 32.32 -29.07
C GLN A 31 -16.87 30.89 -29.50
N VAL A 32 -16.59 30.71 -30.79
CA VAL A 32 -16.08 29.46 -31.32
C VAL A 32 -14.57 29.47 -31.10
N LEU A 33 -14.10 28.70 -30.12
CA LEU A 33 -12.68 28.55 -29.86
C LEU A 33 -12.05 27.68 -30.95
N GLU A 34 -10.84 28.04 -31.36
CA GLU A 34 -10.07 27.24 -32.31
C GLU A 34 -9.77 25.85 -31.72
N SER A 35 -9.81 24.81 -32.56
CA SER A 35 -9.46 23.46 -32.15
C SER A 35 -8.00 23.38 -31.69
N PHE A 36 -7.70 22.42 -30.81
CA PHE A 36 -6.33 22.27 -30.28
C PHE A 36 -5.34 22.06 -31.44
N ARG A 37 -4.34 22.93 -31.55
CA ARG A 37 -3.21 22.72 -32.46
C ARG A 37 -2.14 21.93 -31.72
N PHE A 38 -1.86 20.71 -32.16
CA PHE A 38 -0.76 19.93 -31.62
C PHE A 38 0.56 20.66 -31.89
N GLN A 39 1.24 21.09 -30.82
CA GLN A 39 2.61 21.57 -30.89
C GLN A 39 3.53 20.50 -30.31
N PRO A 40 4.56 20.04 -31.06
CA PRO A 40 5.54 19.14 -30.51
C PRO A 40 6.21 19.78 -29.29
N ARG A 41 6.58 18.96 -28.30
CA ARG A 41 7.28 19.45 -27.12
C ARG A 41 8.50 20.24 -27.56
N ARG A 42 8.64 21.46 -27.05
CA ARG A 42 9.83 22.28 -27.30
C ARG A 42 11.06 21.45 -26.95
N PRO A 43 12.10 21.43 -27.81
CA PRO A 43 13.38 20.86 -27.44
C PRO A 43 13.74 21.43 -26.08
N ARG A 44 14.10 20.55 -25.14
CA ARG A 44 14.59 20.99 -23.83
C ARG A 44 15.68 21.99 -24.15
N LYS A 45 15.53 23.24 -23.67
CA LYS A 45 16.64 24.18 -23.71
C LYS A 45 17.68 23.55 -22.83
N ASP A 46 18.60 22.81 -23.45
CA ASP A 46 19.90 22.56 -22.88
C ASP A 46 20.51 23.97 -22.81
N LEU A 47 20.07 24.74 -21.80
CA LEU A 47 20.91 25.75 -21.17
C LEU A 47 22.15 24.95 -20.92
N GLY A 48 23.14 25.04 -21.82
CA GLY A 48 24.33 24.21 -21.80
C GLY A 48 24.80 24.28 -20.39
N GLY A 49 24.52 23.21 -19.65
CA GLY A 49 24.30 23.36 -18.22
C GLY A 49 25.59 23.93 -17.71
N GLN A 50 25.54 25.16 -17.22
CA GLN A 50 26.57 25.61 -16.31
C GLN A 50 26.39 24.82 -14.99
N HIS A 51 26.31 23.49 -15.07
CA HIS A 51 27.23 22.64 -14.34
C HIS A 51 28.65 23.06 -14.74
N GLY A 52 29.03 24.31 -14.44
CA GLY A 52 30.42 24.67 -14.29
C GLY A 52 30.99 23.57 -13.43
N LYS A 53 32.08 22.97 -13.88
CA LYS A 53 32.75 21.86 -13.20
C LYS A 53 32.88 22.27 -11.74
N ARG A 54 31.94 21.86 -10.89
CA ARG A 54 32.04 22.08 -9.44
C ARG A 54 33.32 21.36 -9.13
N ALA A 55 34.33 22.11 -8.69
CA ALA A 55 35.61 21.54 -8.31
C ALA A 55 35.29 20.30 -7.49
N THR A 56 35.59 19.11 -8.05
CA THR A 56 35.19 17.86 -7.43
C THR A 56 35.88 17.87 -6.09
N ARG A 57 35.13 18.10 -5.02
CA ARG A 57 35.65 18.02 -3.66
C ARG A 57 36.34 16.66 -3.61
N PRO A 58 37.64 16.56 -3.29
CA PRO A 58 38.36 15.29 -3.36
C PRO A 58 37.65 14.34 -2.40
N GLN A 59 36.80 13.49 -2.97
CA GLN A 59 36.19 12.42 -2.23
C GLN A 59 37.33 11.43 -2.00
N PRO A 60 37.57 11.00 -0.76
CA PRO A 60 38.52 9.92 -0.54
C PRO A 60 38.08 8.76 -1.45
N LYS A 61 39.01 8.29 -2.29
CA LYS A 61 38.80 7.10 -3.12
C LYS A 61 38.69 5.91 -2.17
N ARG A 62 37.53 5.72 -1.54
CA ARG A 62 37.26 4.53 -0.74
C ARG A 62 37.44 3.35 -1.67
N THR A 63 38.37 2.47 -1.32
CA THR A 63 38.64 1.31 -2.14
C THR A 63 37.48 0.33 -2.00
N TYR A 64 37.29 -0.52 -3.00
CA TYR A 64 36.28 -1.58 -2.94
C TYR A 64 36.47 -2.48 -1.70
N GLU A 65 37.72 -2.74 -1.34
CA GLU A 65 38.11 -3.54 -0.18
C GLU A 65 37.64 -2.92 1.12
N ASP A 66 37.76 -1.59 1.28
CA ASP A 66 37.28 -0.87 2.47
C ASP A 66 35.77 -1.02 2.64
N HIS A 67 35.02 -0.93 1.53
CA HIS A 67 33.57 -1.10 1.54
C HIS A 67 33.16 -2.52 1.91
N PHE A 68 33.87 -3.52 1.35
CA PHE A 68 33.62 -4.92 1.67
C PHE A 68 33.91 -5.23 3.14
N ALA A 69 35.03 -4.72 3.67
CA ALA A 69 35.40 -4.89 5.07
C ALA A 69 34.39 -4.23 6.02
N GLN A 70 33.97 -2.99 5.72
CA GLN A 70 32.92 -2.30 6.48
C GLN A 70 31.60 -3.05 6.44
N HIS A 71 31.22 -3.58 5.27
CA HIS A 71 29.98 -4.33 5.11
C HIS A 71 30.02 -5.65 5.89
N LYS A 72 31.15 -6.37 5.85
CA LYS A 72 31.32 -7.61 6.62
C LYS A 72 31.25 -7.34 8.13
N ALA A 73 31.95 -6.31 8.61
CA ALA A 73 31.89 -5.90 10.02
C ALA A 73 30.45 -5.54 10.43
N TYR A 74 29.72 -4.83 9.56
CA TYR A 74 28.31 -4.53 9.79
C TYR A 74 27.46 -5.80 9.92
N VAL A 75 27.59 -6.76 9.02
CA VAL A 75 26.86 -8.05 9.09
C VAL A 75 27.21 -8.81 10.37
N ASP A 76 28.48 -8.80 10.79
CA ASP A 76 28.92 -9.45 12.03
C ASP A 76 28.31 -8.79 13.28
N THR A 77 28.21 -7.45 13.32
CA THR A 77 27.51 -6.75 14.42
C THR A 77 26.03 -7.15 14.50
N ILE A 78 25.35 -7.22 13.35
CA ILE A 78 23.95 -7.62 13.30
C ILE A 78 23.78 -9.09 13.70
N ARG A 79 24.74 -9.95 13.36
CA ARG A 79 24.72 -11.35 13.79
C ARG A 79 24.69 -11.46 15.32
N GLU A 80 25.48 -10.65 16.02
CA GLU A 80 25.48 -10.65 17.49
C GLU A 80 24.15 -10.13 18.06
N LEU A 81 23.59 -9.07 17.48
CA LEU A 81 22.26 -8.57 17.85
C LEU A 81 21.15 -9.59 17.60
N ALA A 82 21.22 -10.33 16.49
CA ALA A 82 20.22 -11.31 16.12
C ALA A 82 20.12 -12.48 17.12
N LYS A 83 21.22 -12.81 17.82
CA LYS A 83 21.22 -13.82 18.88
C LYS A 83 20.39 -13.40 20.09
N THR A 84 20.28 -12.11 20.37
CA THR A 84 19.66 -11.60 21.60
C THR A 84 18.29 -10.98 21.35
N MET A 85 18.10 -10.33 20.21
CA MET A 85 16.98 -9.43 19.91
C MET A 85 16.09 -9.88 18.75
N THR A 86 14.88 -9.32 18.70
CA THR A 86 14.00 -9.39 17.53
C THR A 86 14.38 -8.34 16.48
N ILE A 87 13.86 -8.48 15.24
CA ILE A 87 14.13 -7.52 14.16
C ILE A 87 13.77 -6.08 14.57
N ASP A 88 12.60 -5.88 15.19
CA ASP A 88 12.14 -4.55 15.60
C ASP A 88 13.09 -3.91 16.63
N GLN A 89 13.59 -4.71 17.57
CA GLN A 89 14.55 -4.27 18.59
C GLN A 89 15.89 -3.90 17.95
N ALA A 90 16.39 -4.74 17.04
CA ALA A 90 17.62 -4.46 16.31
C ALA A 90 17.49 -3.21 15.41
N MET A 91 16.31 -2.95 14.85
CA MET A 91 16.02 -1.72 14.11
C MET A 91 16.07 -0.49 15.02
N ALA A 92 15.48 -0.57 16.21
CA ALA A 92 15.48 0.52 17.18
C ALA A 92 16.91 0.84 17.67
N GLU A 93 17.74 -0.18 17.86
CA GLU A 93 19.12 -0.02 18.33
C GLU A 93 20.07 0.50 17.23
N THR A 94 19.95 -0.03 16.01
CA THR A 94 20.83 0.36 14.89
C THR A 94 20.35 1.59 14.12
N GLY A 95 19.09 1.99 14.29
CA GLY A 95 18.44 3.04 13.51
C GLY A 95 18.28 2.72 12.02
N LYS A 96 18.38 1.44 11.65
CA LYS A 96 18.30 0.97 10.25
C LYS A 96 16.91 0.43 9.91
N SER A 97 16.62 0.36 8.62
CA SER A 97 15.35 -0.18 8.14
C SER A 97 15.26 -1.69 8.31
N GLU A 98 14.02 -2.20 8.35
CA GLU A 98 13.74 -3.65 8.39
C GLU A 98 14.40 -4.38 7.21
N SER A 99 14.34 -3.78 6.02
CA SER A 99 14.95 -4.34 4.81
C SER A 99 16.46 -4.51 4.94
N ALA A 100 17.15 -3.61 5.62
CA ALA A 100 18.59 -3.70 5.86
C ALA A 100 18.91 -4.84 6.84
N MET A 101 18.11 -5.01 7.90
CA MET A 101 18.24 -6.14 8.84
C MET A 101 18.01 -7.48 8.14
N ARG A 102 16.93 -7.60 7.35
CA ARG A 102 16.61 -8.83 6.59
C ARG A 102 17.69 -9.17 5.56
N ARG A 103 18.26 -8.15 4.90
CA ARG A 103 19.37 -8.34 3.96
C ARG A 103 20.64 -8.83 4.65
N ALA A 104 21.01 -8.21 5.78
CA ALA A 104 22.17 -8.64 6.56
C ALA A 104 21.99 -10.07 7.10
N ALA A 105 20.78 -10.44 7.54
CA ALA A 105 20.45 -11.80 7.95
C ALA A 105 20.61 -12.81 6.80
N HIS A 106 20.10 -12.47 5.61
CA HIS A 106 20.24 -13.32 4.43
C HIS A 106 21.71 -13.47 3.99
N GLU A 107 22.46 -12.37 3.89
CA GLU A 107 23.87 -12.38 3.50
C GLU A 107 24.77 -13.07 4.55
N GLY A 108 24.45 -12.90 5.83
CA GLY A 108 25.19 -13.44 6.95
C GLY A 108 24.78 -14.85 7.38
N GLY A 109 23.71 -15.41 6.78
CA GLY A 109 23.22 -16.75 7.04
C GLY A 109 22.66 -16.97 8.45
N PHE A 110 22.02 -15.95 9.05
CA PHE A 110 21.45 -16.04 10.40
C PHE A 110 20.00 -15.53 10.44
N MET A 111 19.30 -15.83 11.53
CA MET A 111 17.95 -15.35 11.77
C MET A 111 17.88 -14.64 13.12
N PHE A 112 17.03 -13.62 13.21
CA PHE A 112 16.71 -12.96 14.47
C PHE A 112 15.80 -13.85 15.33
N LYS A 113 15.72 -13.55 16.63
CA LYS A 113 14.70 -14.16 17.46
C LYS A 113 13.30 -13.81 16.92
N SER A 114 12.45 -14.83 16.89
CA SER A 114 11.03 -14.63 16.61
C SER A 114 10.41 -13.72 17.68
N LYS A 115 9.40 -12.95 17.30
CA LYS A 115 8.62 -12.19 18.27
C LYS A 115 7.98 -13.20 19.22
N ILE A 116 8.25 -13.04 20.52
CA ILE A 116 7.61 -13.86 21.56
C ILE A 116 6.11 -13.66 21.38
N VAL A 117 5.42 -14.76 21.12
CA VAL A 117 3.96 -14.77 20.99
C VAL A 117 3.38 -14.49 22.36
N ASP A 118 2.56 -13.43 22.46
CA ASP A 118 1.84 -13.11 23.68
C ASP A 118 0.71 -14.13 23.88
N ARG A 119 0.94 -15.08 24.79
CA ARG A 119 0.01 -16.16 25.11
C ARG A 119 -1.29 -15.63 25.70
N GLU A 120 -1.24 -14.58 26.52
CA GLU A 120 -2.45 -14.02 27.14
C GLU A 120 -3.33 -13.33 26.10
N HIS A 121 -2.70 -12.64 25.15
CA HIS A 121 -3.42 -12.05 24.04
C HIS A 121 -4.10 -13.12 23.18
N ASP A 122 -3.38 -14.19 22.85
CA ASP A 122 -3.92 -15.32 22.10
C ASP A 122 -5.14 -15.96 22.79
N LEU A 123 -5.08 -16.18 24.10
CA LEU A 123 -6.19 -16.72 24.88
C LEU A 123 -7.42 -15.81 24.82
N LYS A 124 -7.25 -14.49 24.99
CA LYS A 124 -8.34 -13.52 24.86
C LYS A 124 -8.95 -13.50 23.46
N LEU A 125 -8.14 -13.70 22.42
CA LEU A 125 -8.63 -13.82 21.06
C LEU A 125 -9.44 -15.10 20.85
N ILE A 126 -8.99 -16.21 21.42
CA ILE A 126 -9.69 -17.51 21.36
C ILE A 126 -11.04 -17.42 22.08
N GLU A 127 -11.11 -16.78 23.25
CA GLU A 127 -12.38 -16.55 23.97
C GLU A 127 -13.38 -15.80 23.10
N ARG A 128 -12.96 -14.70 22.46
CA ARG A 128 -13.80 -13.92 21.53
C ARG A 128 -14.23 -14.74 20.31
N LEU A 129 -13.31 -15.51 19.73
CA LEU A 129 -13.60 -16.36 18.57
C LEU A 129 -14.55 -17.51 18.92
N THR A 130 -14.44 -18.05 20.13
CA THR A 130 -15.36 -19.07 20.67
C THR A 130 -16.77 -18.51 20.80
N ALA A 131 -16.93 -17.32 21.40
CA ALA A 131 -18.23 -16.66 21.48
C ALA A 131 -18.86 -16.45 20.09
N LEU A 132 -18.07 -15.96 19.12
CA LEU A 132 -18.56 -15.76 17.74
C LEU A 132 -18.87 -17.08 17.01
N ARG A 133 -18.14 -18.15 17.33
CA ARG A 133 -18.41 -19.50 16.81
C ARG A 133 -19.74 -20.01 17.32
N ASP A 134 -20.01 -19.83 18.61
CA ASP A 134 -21.22 -20.28 19.28
C ASP A 134 -22.44 -19.45 18.82
N ASP A 135 -22.24 -18.17 18.49
CA ASP A 135 -23.20 -17.32 17.76
C ASP A 135 -23.45 -17.79 16.31
N GLY A 136 -22.72 -18.80 15.85
CA GLY A 136 -22.91 -19.43 14.55
C GLY A 136 -22.21 -18.73 13.39
N LEU A 137 -21.30 -17.77 13.63
CA LEU A 137 -20.54 -17.11 12.57
C LEU A 137 -19.58 -18.08 11.88
N SER A 138 -19.38 -17.85 10.58
CA SER A 138 -18.37 -18.59 9.82
C SER A 138 -16.96 -18.11 10.20
N ARG A 139 -15.97 -18.99 10.02
CA ARG A 139 -14.54 -18.71 10.23
C ARG A 139 -14.10 -17.33 9.70
N ILE A 140 -14.40 -17.06 8.42
CA ILE A 140 -14.02 -15.81 7.75
C ILE A 140 -14.77 -14.61 8.34
N ALA A 141 -16.05 -14.77 8.69
CA ALA A 141 -16.83 -13.70 9.30
C ALA A 141 -16.34 -13.37 10.72
N ALA A 142 -15.93 -14.38 11.49
CA ALA A 142 -15.32 -14.20 12.80
C ALA A 142 -13.98 -13.45 12.69
N CYS A 143 -13.09 -13.84 11.76
CA CYS A 143 -11.83 -13.11 11.50
C CYS A 143 -12.08 -11.63 11.17
N ARG A 144 -13.06 -11.33 10.31
CA ARG A 144 -13.42 -9.96 9.94
C ARG A 144 -13.98 -9.15 11.11
N LYS A 145 -14.78 -9.78 11.99
CA LYS A 145 -15.33 -9.11 13.18
C LYS A 145 -14.27 -8.81 14.23
N VAL A 146 -13.33 -9.73 14.47
CA VAL A 146 -12.27 -9.56 15.47
C VAL A 146 -11.11 -8.72 14.93
N GLY A 147 -10.98 -8.58 13.60
CA GLY A 147 -9.92 -7.80 12.95
C GLY A 147 -8.60 -8.57 12.82
N ILE A 148 -8.68 -9.90 12.68
CA ILE A 148 -7.53 -10.81 12.65
C ILE A 148 -7.33 -11.37 11.24
N SER A 149 -6.07 -11.60 10.85
CA SER A 149 -5.73 -12.30 9.60
C SER A 149 -5.95 -13.80 9.67
N ASP A 150 -6.31 -14.44 8.56
CA ASP A 150 -6.52 -15.90 8.52
C ASP A 150 -5.24 -16.70 8.89
N SER A 151 -4.06 -16.16 8.61
CA SER A 151 -2.78 -16.76 9.03
C SER A 151 -2.61 -16.77 10.56
N LEU A 152 -3.04 -15.72 11.26
CA LEU A 152 -3.00 -15.70 12.72
C LEU A 152 -4.02 -16.67 13.30
N LEU A 153 -5.23 -16.74 12.72
CA LEU A 153 -6.22 -17.73 13.12
C LEU A 153 -5.68 -19.16 12.93
N HIS A 154 -5.12 -19.48 11.77
CA HIS A 154 -4.56 -20.80 11.50
C HIS A 154 -3.45 -21.17 12.50
N ARG A 155 -2.60 -20.20 12.88
CA ARG A 155 -1.62 -20.40 13.96
C ARG A 155 -2.30 -20.72 15.29
N LEU A 156 -3.37 -20.01 15.66
CA LEU A 156 -4.12 -20.27 16.90
C LEU A 156 -4.75 -21.67 16.89
N GLU A 157 -5.33 -22.10 15.77
CA GLU A 157 -5.91 -23.44 15.62
C GLU A 157 -4.87 -24.55 15.83
N LEU A 158 -3.69 -24.40 15.24
CA LEU A 158 -2.59 -25.37 15.40
C LEU A 158 -1.98 -25.36 16.80
N THR A 159 -1.96 -24.20 17.46
CA THR A 159 -1.26 -24.03 18.76
C THR A 159 -2.14 -24.41 19.95
N TYR A 160 -3.44 -24.11 19.88
CA TYR A 160 -4.37 -24.22 21.01
C TYR A 160 -5.54 -25.20 20.74
N GLU A 161 -5.45 -26.01 19.68
CA GLU A 161 -6.47 -27.00 19.28
C GLU A 161 -7.90 -26.41 19.13
N PHE A 162 -7.98 -25.11 18.91
CA PHE A 162 -9.22 -24.41 18.62
C PHE A 162 -9.63 -24.70 17.17
N SER A 163 -10.91 -24.97 16.91
CA SER A 163 -11.41 -25.25 15.56
C SER A 163 -12.79 -24.66 15.32
N PHE A 164 -12.99 -24.16 14.10
CA PHE A 164 -14.30 -23.79 13.58
C PHE A 164 -14.93 -25.00 12.85
N PRO A 165 -16.25 -25.23 12.99
CA PRO A 165 -16.92 -26.30 12.27
C PRO A 165 -16.77 -26.10 10.76
N LYS A 166 -16.39 -27.18 10.06
CA LYS A 166 -16.23 -27.14 8.60
C LYS A 166 -17.61 -27.00 7.97
N ARG A 167 -17.68 -26.33 6.81
CA ARG A 167 -18.96 -26.02 6.11
C ARG A 167 -19.83 -27.26 5.80
N TRP A 168 -19.25 -28.46 5.82
CA TRP A 168 -19.92 -29.75 5.57
C TRP A 168 -20.17 -30.59 6.83
N GLU A 169 -19.67 -30.17 7.99
CA GLU A 169 -20.02 -30.77 9.29
C GLU A 169 -21.38 -30.20 9.71
N LYS A 170 -22.42 -31.05 9.68
CA LYS A 170 -23.74 -30.68 10.21
C LYS A 170 -23.57 -30.30 11.69
N ARG A 171 -24.05 -29.12 12.06
CA ARG A 171 -24.16 -28.70 13.46
C ARG A 171 -25.17 -29.64 14.15
N ALA A 172 -24.75 -30.26 15.25
CA ALA A 172 -25.62 -30.95 16.18
C ALA A 172 -26.30 -29.93 17.11
#